data_AF-A0A7R9ZGK7-F1
#
_entry.id   AF-A0A7R9ZGK7-F1
#
_cell.length_a   1.000
_cell.length_b   1.000
_cell.length_c   1.000
_cell.angle_alpha   90.00
_cell.angle_beta   90.00
_cell.angle_gamma   90.00
#
_symmetry.space_group_name_H-M   'P 1'
#
loop_
_entity.id
_entity.type
_entity.pdbx_description
1 polymer ?
#
loop_
_entity_poly.entity_id
_entity_poly.type
_entity_poly.pdbx_seq_one_letter_code
_entity_poly.pdbx_strand_id
1 'polypeptide(L)'
;MAKVHEITMVRKPQNRLASMYYYDRHDARTEFWRREFVEARGNVTLEECLLDPACVETNELGRWCSVQVELLCGLGKECARPVGKDALERAKDNVREKILFAGVVERMEESIGFMEKLLPTYLEGAGEIEELPK
;
A
#
# COMPACT_ATOMS: atom_id res chain seq x y z
N MET A 1 -30.29 -2.31 4.55
CA MET A 1 -29.07 -1.63 4.03
C MET A 1 -28.37 -2.61 3.11
N ALA A 2 -27.89 -2.16 1.95
CA ALA A 2 -27.13 -3.02 1.04
C ALA A 2 -25.79 -3.42 1.69
N LYS A 3 -25.38 -4.68 1.54
CA LYS A 3 -24.09 -5.16 1.99
C LYS A 3 -23.00 -4.55 1.10
N VAL A 4 -22.07 -3.80 1.68
CA VAL A 4 -20.91 -3.26 0.95
C VAL A 4 -19.85 -4.35 0.90
N HIS A 5 -19.28 -4.57 -0.29
CA HIS A 5 -18.17 -5.48 -0.49
C HIS A 5 -16.88 -4.67 -0.57
N GLU A 6 -16.02 -4.83 0.44
CA GLU A 6 -14.68 -4.21 0.47
C GLU A 6 -13.66 -5.17 -0.16
N ILE A 7 -12.85 -4.65 -1.08
CA ILE A 7 -11.73 -5.38 -1.68
C ILE A 7 -10.46 -4.55 -1.52
N THR A 8 -9.31 -5.22 -1.39
CA THR A 8 -8.02 -4.53 -1.28
C THR A 8 -6.88 -5.37 -1.84
N MET A 9 -5.77 -4.71 -2.14
CA MET A 9 -4.52 -5.33 -2.57
C MET A 9 -3.41 -4.89 -1.61
N VAL A 10 -2.71 -5.86 -1.04
CA VAL A 10 -1.55 -5.63 -0.19
C VAL A 10 -0.27 -6.07 -0.90
N ARG A 11 0.88 -5.57 -0.46
CA ARG A 11 2.19 -5.92 -1.01
C ARG A 11 3.15 -6.22 0.11
N LYS A 12 4.17 -7.05 -0.15
CA LYS A 12 5.27 -7.26 0.79
C LYS A 12 5.78 -5.90 1.32
N PRO A 13 5.81 -5.66 2.66
CA PRO A 13 6.03 -4.32 3.21
C PRO A 13 7.32 -3.64 2.73
N GLN A 14 8.42 -4.41 2.59
CA GLN A 14 9.71 -3.87 2.13
C GLN A 14 9.62 -3.39 0.68
N ASN A 15 9.03 -4.20 -0.20
CA ASN A 15 8.85 -3.87 -1.61
C ASN A 15 7.92 -2.67 -1.79
N ARG A 16 6.86 -2.58 -0.98
CA ARG A 16 5.94 -1.42 -0.97
C ARG A 16 6.64 -0.14 -0.54
N LEU A 17 7.45 -0.21 0.52
CA LEU A 17 8.22 0.93 1.02
C LEU A 17 9.19 1.42 -0.05
N ALA A 18 9.99 0.53 -0.63
CA ALA A 18 10.94 0.85 -1.70
C ALA A 18 10.25 1.46 -2.91
N SER A 19 9.15 0.84 -3.37
CA SER A 19 8.37 1.33 -4.50
C SER A 19 7.87 2.76 -4.28
N MET A 20 7.34 3.07 -3.09
CA MET A 20 6.90 4.43 -2.76
C MET A 20 8.08 5.40 -2.67
N TYR A 21 9.16 5.00 -2.00
CA TYR A 21 10.34 5.84 -1.79
C TYR A 21 10.96 6.32 -3.11
N TYR A 22 11.06 5.42 -4.09
CA TYR A 22 11.60 5.73 -5.42
C TYR A 22 10.57 6.42 -6.32
N TYR A 23 9.28 6.06 -6.21
CA TYR A 23 8.22 6.77 -6.93
C TYR A 23 8.26 8.27 -6.60
N ASP A 24 8.35 8.63 -5.33
CA ASP A 24 8.39 10.04 -4.89
C ASP A 24 9.63 10.82 -5.42
N ARG A 25 10.71 10.11 -5.80
CA ARG A 25 11.99 10.69 -6.25
C ARG A 25 12.17 10.71 -7.77
N HIS A 26 11.55 9.78 -8.49
CA HIS A 26 11.79 9.58 -9.91
C HIS A 26 10.55 9.82 -10.76
N ASP A 27 9.39 9.34 -10.32
CA ASP A 27 8.19 9.23 -11.16
C ASP A 27 6.99 10.04 -10.62
N ALA A 28 7.19 10.79 -9.53
CA ALA A 28 6.12 11.45 -8.80
C ALA A 28 5.39 12.51 -9.64
N ARG A 29 4.06 12.34 -9.78
CA ARG A 29 3.07 13.34 -10.20
C ARG A 29 3.49 14.28 -11.34
N THR A 30 4.26 15.31 -11.01
CA THR A 30 4.82 16.31 -11.94
C THR A 30 6.27 16.60 -11.57
N GLU A 31 7.06 17.07 -12.54
CA GLU A 31 8.46 17.43 -12.33
C GLU A 31 8.64 18.46 -11.20
N PHE A 32 7.72 19.43 -11.12
CA PHE A 32 7.71 20.43 -10.04
C PHE A 32 7.55 19.76 -8.67
N TRP A 33 6.54 18.91 -8.49
CA TRP A 33 6.33 18.18 -7.23
C TRP A 33 7.54 17.36 -6.84
N ARG A 34 8.13 16.65 -7.80
CA ARG A 34 9.32 15.84 -7.59
C ARG A 34 10.51 16.68 -7.13
N ARG A 35 10.73 17.85 -7.75
CA ARG A 35 11.82 18.76 -7.35
C ARG A 35 11.65 19.25 -5.93
N GLU A 36 10.47 19.76 -5.57
CA GLU A 36 10.18 20.25 -4.21
C GLU A 36 10.30 19.12 -3.18
N PHE A 37 9.82 17.92 -3.52
CA PHE A 37 9.92 16.75 -2.63
C PHE A 37 11.38 16.37 -2.39
N VAL A 38 12.19 16.29 -3.45
CA VAL A 38 13.62 15.95 -3.37
C VAL A 38 14.40 17.03 -2.61
N GLU A 39 14.09 18.30 -2.80
CA GLU A 39 14.70 19.41 -2.06
C GLU A 39 14.39 19.31 -0.56
N ALA A 40 13.14 18.97 -0.19
CA ALA A 40 12.73 18.85 1.20
C ALA A 40 13.17 17.55 1.89
N ARG A 41 13.29 16.43 1.15
CA ARG A 41 13.45 15.07 1.71
C ARG A 41 14.75 14.37 1.30
N GLY A 42 15.55 15.01 0.45
CA GLY A 42 16.87 14.54 -0.02
C GLY A 42 16.82 13.57 -1.21
N ASN A 43 17.84 13.66 -2.07
CA ASN A 43 18.05 12.78 -3.23
C ASN A 43 19.05 11.64 -2.93
N VAL A 44 18.77 10.82 -1.92
CA VAL A 44 19.60 9.66 -1.56
C VAL A 44 18.87 8.36 -1.80
N THR A 45 19.60 7.26 -1.99
CA THR A 45 19.01 5.93 -2.13
C THR A 45 18.32 5.49 -0.83
N LEU A 46 17.42 4.50 -0.92
CA LEU A 46 16.75 4.00 0.29
C LEU A 46 17.77 3.35 1.24
N GLU A 47 18.73 2.63 0.70
CA GLU A 47 19.77 1.95 1.47
C GLU A 47 20.63 2.94 2.24
N GLU A 48 21.08 4.02 1.60
CA GLU A 48 21.79 5.11 2.28
C GLU A 48 20.92 5.78 3.34
N CYS A 49 19.65 6.04 3.02
CA CYS A 49 18.72 6.67 3.96
C CYS A 49 18.49 5.83 5.22
N LEU A 50 18.41 4.49 5.09
CA LEU A 50 18.21 3.58 6.22
C LEU A 50 19.39 3.55 7.19
N LEU A 51 20.58 3.97 6.75
CA LEU A 51 21.78 4.06 7.59
C LEU A 51 21.89 5.40 8.34
N ASP A 52 21.08 6.40 7.96
CA ASP A 52 21.06 7.73 8.56
C ASP A 52 19.73 7.99 9.30
N PRO A 53 19.73 8.03 10.65
CA PRO A 53 18.54 8.33 11.44
C PRO A 53 17.84 9.65 11.06
N ALA A 54 18.59 10.68 10.65
CA ALA A 54 18.02 11.96 10.24
C ALA A 54 17.25 11.82 8.91
N CYS A 55 17.76 11.02 7.98
CA CYS A 55 17.06 10.70 6.74
C CYS A 55 15.80 9.86 7.01
N VAL A 56 15.88 8.87 7.90
CA VAL A 56 14.74 8.02 8.31
C VAL A 56 13.60 8.86 8.89
N GLU A 57 13.92 9.80 9.79
CA GLU A 57 12.95 10.72 10.39
C GLU A 57 12.38 11.68 9.35
N THR A 58 13.27 12.32 8.57
CA THR A 58 12.92 13.26 7.51
C THR A 58 12.06 12.61 6.45
N ASN A 59 12.16 11.31 6.19
CA ASN A 59 11.30 10.61 5.21
C ASN A 59 10.10 9.88 5.86
N GLU A 60 9.89 10.05 7.17
CA GLU A 60 8.84 9.39 7.93
C GLU A 60 8.79 7.86 7.69
N LEU A 61 9.94 7.19 7.48
CA LEU A 61 9.96 5.80 7.01
C LEU A 61 9.26 4.83 7.99
N GLY A 62 9.33 5.11 9.29
CA GLY A 62 8.64 4.32 10.32
C GLY A 62 7.12 4.27 10.12
N ARG A 63 6.51 5.41 9.78
CA ARG A 63 5.08 5.50 9.44
C ARG A 63 4.77 4.67 8.19
N TRP A 64 5.59 4.79 7.17
CA TRP A 64 5.38 4.09 5.90
C TRP A 64 5.60 2.58 6.00
N CYS A 65 6.36 2.09 6.97
CA CYS A 65 6.49 0.66 7.24
C CYS A 65 5.17 0.03 7.71
N SER A 66 4.36 0.75 8.49
CA SER A 66 3.11 0.26 9.10
C SER A 66 1.83 0.68 8.38
N VAL A 67 1.93 1.42 7.25
CA VAL A 67 0.76 2.04 6.60
C VAL A 67 -0.32 1.04 6.19
N GLN A 68 0.05 -0.18 5.78
CA GLN A 68 -0.93 -1.20 5.41
C GLN A 68 -1.74 -1.66 6.62
N VAL A 69 -1.11 -1.78 7.80
CA VAL A 69 -1.81 -2.13 9.03
C VAL A 69 -2.74 -0.99 9.45
N GLU A 70 -2.27 0.26 9.38
CA GLU A 70 -3.08 1.45 9.67
C GLU A 70 -4.37 1.48 8.82
N LEU A 71 -4.24 1.33 7.51
CA LEU A 71 -5.37 1.34 6.57
C LEU A 71 -6.34 0.17 6.80
N LEU A 72 -5.81 -1.03 7.03
CA LEU A 72 -6.63 -2.23 7.29
C LEU A 72 -7.29 -2.20 8.67
N CYS A 73 -6.71 -1.51 9.64
CA CYS A 73 -7.28 -1.34 10.98
C CYS A 73 -8.49 -0.40 10.95
N GLY A 74 -8.41 0.69 10.19
CA GLY A 74 -9.47 1.67 10.02
C GLY A 74 -9.30 2.92 10.91
N LEU A 75 -10.41 3.55 11.29
CA LEU A 75 -10.42 4.84 12.00
C LEU A 75 -10.62 4.71 13.53
N GLY A 76 -10.50 3.50 14.07
CA GLY A 76 -10.61 3.24 15.51
C GLY A 76 -9.48 3.89 16.31
N LYS A 77 -9.69 4.14 17.60
CA LYS A 77 -8.64 4.71 18.47
C LYS A 77 -7.43 3.78 18.56
N GLU A 78 -7.65 2.47 18.49
CA GLU A 78 -6.61 1.45 18.45
C GLU A 78 -5.75 1.50 17.19
N CYS A 79 -6.24 2.13 16.11
CA CYS A 79 -5.56 2.26 14.82
C CYS A 79 -4.71 3.53 14.70
N ALA A 80 -4.82 4.44 15.67
CA ALA A 80 -4.08 5.69 15.67
C ALA A 80 -2.56 5.44 15.74
N ARG A 81 -1.77 6.37 15.18
CA ARG A 81 -0.31 6.28 15.26
C ARG A 81 0.20 6.59 16.67
N PRO A 82 1.29 5.94 17.12
CA PRO A 82 2.03 4.88 16.43
C PRO A 82 1.26 3.55 16.37
N VAL A 83 1.33 2.86 15.24
CA VAL A 83 0.63 1.58 15.02
C VAL A 83 1.20 0.51 15.96
N GLY A 84 0.37 0.04 16.89
CA GLY A 84 0.74 -0.96 17.89
C GLY A 84 0.19 -2.35 17.61
N LYS A 85 0.35 -3.24 18.59
CA LYS A 85 -0.15 -4.62 18.53
C LYS A 85 -1.68 -4.70 18.39
N ASP A 86 -2.40 -3.82 19.08
CA ASP A 86 -3.86 -3.80 19.04
C ASP A 86 -4.38 -3.42 17.64
N ALA A 87 -3.71 -2.46 16.97
CA ALA A 87 -3.99 -2.11 15.59
C ALA A 87 -3.79 -3.31 14.64
N LEU A 88 -2.71 -4.08 14.86
CA LEU A 88 -2.41 -5.26 14.05
C LEU A 88 -3.47 -6.35 14.22
N GLU A 89 -3.91 -6.63 15.44
CA GLU A 89 -4.96 -7.61 15.66
C GLU A 89 -6.30 -7.13 15.06
N ARG A 90 -6.66 -5.86 15.28
CA ARG A 90 -7.85 -5.28 14.64
C ARG A 90 -7.80 -5.34 13.11
N ALA A 91 -6.64 -5.04 12.50
CA ALA A 91 -6.46 -5.14 11.06
C ALA A 91 -6.66 -6.57 10.55
N LYS A 92 -6.12 -7.58 11.26
CA LYS A 92 -6.32 -8.99 10.92
C LYS A 92 -7.79 -9.39 11.02
N ASP A 93 -8.50 -8.92 12.05
CA ASP A 93 -9.93 -9.20 12.22
C ASP A 93 -10.74 -8.57 11.09
N ASN A 94 -10.47 -7.31 10.74
CA ASN A 94 -11.14 -6.65 9.62
C ASN A 94 -10.93 -7.39 8.29
N VAL A 95 -9.70 -7.87 8.02
CA VAL A 95 -9.40 -8.67 6.82
C VAL A 95 -10.23 -9.96 6.78
N ARG A 96 -10.47 -10.61 7.93
CA ARG A 96 -11.24 -11.86 7.99
C ARG A 96 -12.75 -11.62 7.93
N GLU A 97 -13.24 -10.55 8.54
CA GLU A 97 -14.66 -10.38 8.83
C GLU A 97 -15.36 -9.40 7.89
N LYS A 98 -14.65 -8.40 7.37
CA LYS A 98 -15.23 -7.26 6.65
C LYS A 98 -14.81 -7.19 5.19
N ILE A 99 -13.56 -7.56 4.90
CA ILE A 99 -13.00 -7.50 3.56
C ILE A 99 -13.40 -8.78 2.81
N LEU A 100 -14.11 -8.63 1.69
CA LEU A 100 -14.52 -9.74 0.83
C LEU A 100 -13.29 -10.46 0.26
N PHE A 101 -12.29 -9.70 -0.19
CA PHE A 101 -11.06 -10.23 -0.75
C PHE A 101 -9.88 -9.30 -0.53
N ALA A 102 -8.77 -9.84 -0.01
CA ALA A 102 -7.50 -9.16 0.13
C ALA A 102 -6.44 -9.90 -0.71
N GLY A 103 -6.14 -9.39 -1.91
CA GLY A 103 -5.14 -9.97 -2.80
C GLY A 103 -3.72 -9.48 -2.48
N VAL A 104 -2.73 -10.09 -3.13
CA VAL A 104 -1.31 -9.70 -3.01
C VAL A 104 -0.76 -9.27 -4.36
N VAL A 105 -0.04 -8.14 -4.41
CA VAL A 105 0.53 -7.60 -5.65
C VAL A 105 1.52 -8.57 -6.29
N GLU A 106 2.21 -9.38 -5.50
CA GLU A 106 3.11 -10.43 -5.98
C GLU A 106 2.40 -11.54 -6.80
N ARG A 107 1.07 -11.65 -6.69
CA ARG A 107 0.22 -12.57 -7.45
C ARG A 107 -0.98 -11.82 -8.01
N MET A 108 -0.72 -10.69 -8.68
CA MET A 108 -1.76 -9.77 -9.13
C MET A 108 -2.72 -10.39 -10.14
N GLU A 109 -2.21 -11.08 -11.16
CA GLU A 109 -3.03 -11.75 -12.18
C GLU A 109 -4.00 -12.76 -11.54
N GLU A 110 -3.47 -13.62 -10.66
CA GLU A 110 -4.28 -14.58 -9.92
C GLU A 110 -5.31 -13.88 -9.01
N SER A 111 -4.90 -12.81 -8.32
CA SER A 111 -5.78 -12.03 -7.45
C SER A 111 -6.93 -11.42 -8.24
N ILE A 112 -6.67 -10.90 -9.44
CA ILE A 112 -7.69 -10.31 -10.31
C ILE A 112 -8.62 -11.39 -10.86
N GLY A 113 -8.10 -12.54 -11.29
CA GLY A 113 -8.92 -13.68 -11.71
C GLY A 113 -9.82 -14.23 -10.58
N PHE A 114 -9.37 -14.18 -9.32
CA PHE A 114 -10.24 -14.48 -8.17
C PHE A 114 -11.32 -13.43 -7.97
N MET A 115 -10.97 -12.14 -8.07
CA MET A 115 -11.95 -11.06 -7.92
C MET A 115 -13.03 -11.09 -9.01
N GLU A 116 -12.67 -11.40 -10.26
CA GLU A 116 -13.62 -11.62 -11.35
C GLU A 116 -14.66 -12.69 -11.01
N LYS A 117 -14.23 -13.83 -10.47
CA LYS A 117 -15.15 -14.91 -10.06
C LYS A 117 -16.03 -14.52 -8.86
N LEU A 118 -15.53 -13.68 -7.96
CA LEU A 118 -16.27 -13.22 -6.77
C LEU A 118 -17.26 -12.10 -7.10
N LEU A 119 -16.93 -11.24 -8.06
CA LEU A 119 -17.67 -10.02 -8.42
C LEU A 119 -17.86 -9.92 -9.95
N PRO A 120 -18.45 -10.92 -10.62
CA PRO A 120 -18.51 -10.98 -12.08
C PRO A 120 -19.29 -9.80 -12.68
N THR A 121 -20.31 -9.30 -11.98
CA THR A 121 -21.07 -8.12 -12.41
C THR A 121 -20.21 -6.87 -12.60
N TYR A 122 -19.08 -6.77 -11.91
CA TYR A 122 -18.20 -5.60 -11.94
C TYR A 122 -16.87 -5.86 -12.66
N LEU A 123 -16.42 -7.12 -12.71
CA LEU A 123 -15.05 -7.49 -13.08
C LEU A 123 -14.99 -8.57 -14.17
N GLU A 124 -16.08 -8.81 -14.90
CA GLU A 124 -16.07 -9.67 -16.09
C GLU A 124 -15.02 -9.19 -17.10
N GLY A 125 -14.16 -10.11 -17.55
CA GLY A 125 -13.02 -9.85 -18.44
C GLY A 125 -11.79 -9.27 -17.74
N ALA A 126 -11.83 -8.98 -16.44
CA ALA A 126 -10.69 -8.39 -15.74
C ALA A 126 -9.50 -9.34 -15.63
N GLY A 127 -9.73 -10.67 -15.59
CA GLY A 127 -8.67 -11.68 -15.59
C GLY A 127 -7.97 -11.83 -16.94
N GLU A 128 -8.53 -11.28 -18.01
CA GLU A 128 -7.94 -11.29 -19.36
C GLU A 128 -6.99 -10.09 -19.55
N ILE A 129 -6.10 -9.85 -18.57
CA ILE A 129 -5.09 -8.79 -18.66
C ILE A 129 -4.09 -9.17 -19.75
N GLU A 130 -4.34 -8.75 -20.99
CA GLU A 130 -3.27 -8.66 -21.98
C GLU A 130 -2.22 -7.67 -21.48
N GLU A 131 -0.94 -8.02 -21.61
CA GLU A 131 0.13 -7.05 -21.38
C GLU A 131 -0.13 -5.84 -22.29
N LEU A 132 -0.42 -4.68 -21.70
CA LEU A 132 -0.47 -3.43 -22.45
C LEU A 132 0.86 -3.30 -23.21
N PRO A 133 0.85 -3.04 -24.52
CA PRO A 133 2.08 -2.88 -25.27
C PRO A 133 2.93 -1.79 -24.60
N LYS A 134 4.16 -2.17 -24.26
CA LYS A 134 5.16 -1.28 -23.63
C LYS A 134 5.55 -0.13 -24.55
#